data_AF-A0A939HEF8-F1
#
_entry.id   AF-A0A939HEF8-F1
#
_cell.length_a   1.000
_cell.length_b   1.000
_cell.length_c   1.000
_cell.angle_alpha   90.00
_cell.angle_beta   90.00
_cell.angle_gamma   90.00
#
_symmetry.space_group_name_H-M   'P 1'
#
loop_
_entity.id
_entity.type
_entity.pdbx_description
1 polymer ?
#
loop_
_entity_poly.entity_id
_entity_poly.type
_entity_poly.pdbx_seq_one_letter_code
_entity_poly.pdbx_strand_id
1 'polypeptide(L)'
;MTGTMLKPAGPDRLTRVTVRRVRKASKRMRAYLGVAHLRLRNILTRDPVAGTADVVVSMTTYGQRFRTVDLALESIARGTVRPRRLILWLDDPALLKSEQPGLRRLQRRGVEVRFSRNFGPHTKYYPCVAGACDPVSPLVTADDDIVYPPRWLQSLVEANSRYPDMVHGHWVSVIGTNRGSITQYEAWSRRRDTRPGFNNLAMGVYGVIYPPAMQRELRNRGELFMDVCPGADDIWLNWVALRAGIQTRQVEAKSHRFPVIPGSHARAPSGVNGTHRGNDRWIRTLYSAEDISTLAATGPAEWLNEGDGRGGVTG
;
A
#
# COMPACT_ATOMS: atom_id res chain seq x y z
N MET A 1 5.11 41.80 44.75
CA MET A 1 4.06 41.47 43.77
C MET A 1 4.63 40.48 42.76
N THR A 2 4.35 39.19 42.93
CA THR A 2 4.65 38.16 41.93
C THR A 2 3.46 37.22 41.90
N GLY A 3 2.53 37.52 40.98
CA GLY A 3 1.33 36.73 40.76
C GLY A 3 1.67 35.45 40.00
N THR A 4 1.49 34.32 40.65
CA THR A 4 1.60 32.99 40.05
C THR A 4 0.41 32.77 39.12
N MET A 5 0.65 32.77 37.80
CA MET A 5 -0.36 32.34 36.83
C MET A 5 -0.60 30.83 36.98
N LEU A 6 -1.76 30.46 37.52
CA LEU A 6 -2.26 29.09 37.50
C LEU A 6 -2.60 28.67 36.07
N LYS A 7 -1.90 27.65 35.56
CA LYS A 7 -2.21 26.99 34.29
C LYS A 7 -3.63 26.38 34.37
N PRO A 8 -4.48 26.52 33.34
CA PRO A 8 -5.84 25.97 33.39
C PRO A 8 -5.82 24.45 33.50
N ALA A 9 -6.68 23.91 34.37
CA ALA A 9 -6.88 22.48 34.55
C ALA A 9 -7.31 21.83 33.23
N GLY A 10 -6.50 20.91 32.71
CA GLY A 10 -6.84 20.15 31.50
C GLY A 10 -8.07 19.25 31.74
N PRO A 11 -8.81 18.87 30.67
CA PRO A 11 -10.07 18.15 30.80
C PRO A 11 -9.87 16.82 31.54
N ASP A 12 -10.80 16.54 32.46
CA ASP A 12 -10.86 15.33 33.31
C ASP A 12 -10.82 14.03 32.48
N ARG A 13 -10.34 12.94 33.08
CA ARG A 13 -10.13 11.65 32.42
C ARG A 13 -11.43 11.11 31.78
N LEU A 14 -12.57 11.35 32.41
CA LEU A 14 -13.90 10.95 31.92
C LEU A 14 -14.30 11.72 30.65
N THR A 15 -14.08 13.04 30.59
CA THR A 15 -14.35 13.83 29.38
C THR A 15 -13.44 13.42 28.23
N ARG A 16 -12.16 13.08 28.48
CA ARG A 16 -11.28 12.53 27.43
C ARG A 16 -11.77 11.20 26.87
N VAL A 17 -12.29 10.30 27.72
CA VAL A 17 -12.84 9.01 27.28
C VAL A 17 -14.11 9.19 26.45
N THR A 18 -15.03 10.04 26.90
CA THR A 18 -16.28 10.33 26.17
C THR A 18 -16.00 10.98 24.82
N VAL A 19 -15.12 11.99 24.76
CA VAL A 19 -14.70 12.63 23.50
C VAL A 19 -14.07 11.61 22.55
N ARG A 20 -13.22 10.69 23.05
CA ARG A 20 -12.64 9.61 22.22
C ARG A 20 -13.72 8.68 21.67
N ARG A 21 -14.73 8.31 22.47
CA ARG A 21 -15.86 7.46 22.04
C ARG A 21 -16.70 8.13 20.96
N VAL A 22 -17.07 9.39 21.16
CA VAL A 22 -17.82 10.18 20.17
C VAL A 22 -17.03 10.29 18.86
N ARG A 23 -15.74 10.66 18.92
CA ARG A 23 -14.87 10.72 17.73
C ARG A 23 -14.81 9.38 16.99
N LYS A 24 -14.72 8.25 17.71
CA LYS A 24 -14.72 6.90 17.12
C LYS A 24 -16.06 6.58 16.45
N ALA A 25 -17.18 6.92 17.09
CA ALA A 25 -18.52 6.75 16.53
C ALA A 25 -18.73 7.59 15.26
N SER A 26 -18.39 8.88 15.29
CA SER A 26 -18.46 9.76 14.12
C SER A 26 -17.58 9.27 12.96
N LYS A 27 -16.38 8.74 13.25
CA LYS A 27 -15.50 8.14 12.23
C LYS A 27 -16.16 6.92 11.57
N ARG A 28 -16.80 6.05 12.36
CA ARG A 28 -17.55 4.90 11.84
C ARG A 28 -18.72 5.32 10.98
N MET A 29 -19.53 6.28 11.45
CA MET A 29 -20.67 6.80 10.69
C MET A 29 -20.23 7.34 9.33
N ARG A 30 -19.17 8.17 9.29
CA ARG A 30 -18.62 8.68 8.02
C ARG A 30 -18.14 7.57 7.09
N ALA A 31 -17.55 6.50 7.63
CA ALA A 31 -17.13 5.37 6.81
C ALA A 31 -18.35 4.67 6.18
N TYR A 32 -19.42 4.42 6.93
CA TYR A 32 -20.65 3.83 6.41
C TYR A 32 -21.34 4.72 5.37
N LEU A 33 -21.39 6.04 5.60
CA LEU A 33 -21.91 7.00 4.62
C LEU A 33 -21.07 6.99 3.33
N GLY A 34 -19.74 6.93 3.45
CA GLY A 34 -18.85 6.78 2.31
C GLY A 34 -19.09 5.50 1.50
N VAL A 35 -19.31 4.38 2.18
CA VAL A 35 -19.68 3.10 1.54
C VAL A 35 -21.03 3.20 0.84
N ALA A 36 -22.05 3.75 1.51
CA ALA A 36 -23.38 3.92 0.93
C ALA A 36 -23.33 4.79 -0.33
N HIS A 37 -22.57 5.89 -0.30
CA HIS A 37 -22.33 6.75 -1.45
C HIS A 37 -21.67 5.98 -2.62
N LEU A 38 -20.64 5.17 -2.36
CA LEU A 38 -19.99 4.37 -3.41
C LEU A 38 -20.95 3.32 -4.00
N ARG A 39 -21.75 2.65 -3.17
CA ARG A 39 -22.77 1.70 -3.67
C ARG A 39 -23.79 2.40 -4.56
N LEU A 40 -24.28 3.56 -4.13
CA LEU A 40 -25.23 4.34 -4.90
C LEU A 40 -24.62 4.79 -6.24
N ARG A 41 -23.38 5.30 -6.22
CA ARG A 41 -22.65 5.68 -7.43
C ARG A 41 -22.52 4.50 -8.39
N ASN A 42 -22.14 3.33 -7.88
CA ASN A 42 -21.99 2.12 -8.66
C ASN A 42 -23.30 1.66 -9.34
N ILE A 43 -24.45 1.99 -8.75
CA ILE A 43 -25.77 1.71 -9.33
C ILE A 43 -26.14 2.76 -10.39
N LEU A 44 -25.92 4.05 -10.09
CA LEU A 44 -26.44 5.15 -10.90
C LEU A 44 -25.52 5.56 -12.05
N THR A 45 -24.20 5.47 -11.88
CA THR A 45 -23.25 6.02 -12.84
C THR A 45 -22.86 5.02 -13.92
N ARG A 46 -22.76 5.51 -15.16
CA ARG A 46 -22.31 4.74 -16.33
C ARG A 46 -20.96 5.17 -16.88
N ASP A 47 -20.31 6.18 -16.28
CA ASP A 47 -18.99 6.64 -16.69
C ASP A 47 -17.99 5.47 -16.80
N PRO A 48 -17.16 5.44 -17.85
CA PRO A 48 -16.06 4.49 -17.95
C PRO A 48 -15.15 4.56 -16.73
N VAL A 49 -14.70 3.41 -16.24
CA VAL A 49 -13.67 3.33 -15.20
C VAL A 49 -12.28 3.60 -15.77
N ALA A 50 -12.07 3.23 -17.04
CA ALA A 50 -10.85 3.48 -17.77
C ALA A 50 -10.85 4.91 -18.32
N GLY A 51 -9.66 5.49 -18.43
CA GLY A 51 -9.42 6.82 -18.98
C GLY A 51 -8.18 6.84 -19.88
N THR A 52 -7.60 8.01 -20.04
CA THR A 52 -6.47 8.24 -20.95
C THR A 52 -5.11 8.25 -20.27
N ALA A 53 -5.05 8.16 -18.93
CA ALA A 53 -3.77 8.14 -18.23
C ALA A 53 -3.01 6.86 -18.56
N ASP A 54 -1.79 7.01 -19.08
CA ASP A 54 -0.94 5.89 -19.46
C ASP A 54 -0.37 5.17 -18.22
N VAL A 55 -1.24 4.40 -17.57
CA VAL A 55 -0.94 3.63 -16.37
C VAL A 55 -1.92 2.47 -16.26
N VAL A 56 -1.42 1.32 -15.83
CA VAL A 56 -2.23 0.15 -15.50
C VAL A 56 -2.38 0.09 -13.99
N VAL A 57 -3.62 0.06 -13.49
CA VAL A 57 -3.89 -0.22 -12.08
C VAL A 57 -4.26 -1.69 -11.94
N SER A 58 -3.58 -2.39 -11.04
CA SER A 58 -3.73 -3.82 -10.79
C SER A 58 -4.00 -4.08 -9.30
N MET A 59 -4.97 -4.94 -9.02
CA MET A 59 -5.31 -5.37 -7.67
C MET A 59 -5.67 -6.86 -7.67
N THR A 60 -5.63 -7.49 -6.50
CA THR A 60 -6.09 -8.87 -6.30
C THR A 60 -7.10 -8.90 -5.17
N THR A 61 -8.05 -9.84 -5.21
CA THR A 61 -8.94 -10.11 -4.09
C THR A 61 -9.13 -11.59 -3.89
N TYR A 62 -9.55 -11.99 -2.69
CA TYR A 62 -9.77 -13.37 -2.31
C TYR A 62 -10.86 -13.48 -1.24
N GLY A 63 -11.46 -14.67 -1.12
CA GLY A 63 -12.34 -15.05 -0.02
C GLY A 63 -13.43 -14.03 0.32
N GLN A 64 -13.50 -13.60 1.58
CA GLN A 64 -14.54 -12.67 2.05
C GLN A 64 -14.45 -11.28 1.44
N ARG A 65 -13.25 -10.82 1.06
CA ARG A 65 -13.04 -9.46 0.51
C ARG A 65 -13.63 -9.30 -0.88
N PHE A 66 -13.82 -10.41 -1.60
CA PHE A 66 -14.54 -10.44 -2.87
C PHE A 66 -15.91 -9.76 -2.75
N ARG A 67 -16.63 -9.94 -1.64
CA ARG A 67 -17.97 -9.34 -1.42
C ARG A 67 -17.97 -7.80 -1.37
N THR A 68 -16.81 -7.18 -1.16
CA THR A 68 -16.66 -5.74 -0.96
C THR A 68 -15.70 -5.07 -1.93
N VAL A 69 -15.04 -5.83 -2.82
CA VAL A 69 -14.03 -5.31 -3.76
C VAL A 69 -14.59 -4.26 -4.72
N ASP A 70 -15.90 -4.33 -5.01
CA ASP A 70 -16.61 -3.34 -5.82
C ASP A 70 -16.52 -1.92 -5.23
N LEU A 71 -16.39 -1.78 -3.90
CA LEU A 71 -16.19 -0.50 -3.23
C LEU A 71 -14.80 0.08 -3.49
N ALA A 72 -13.76 -0.76 -3.45
CA ALA A 72 -12.39 -0.32 -3.74
C ALA A 72 -12.28 0.11 -5.20
N LEU A 73 -12.77 -0.72 -6.13
CA LEU A 73 -12.84 -0.41 -7.56
C LEU A 73 -13.63 0.86 -7.86
N GLU A 74 -14.82 1.04 -7.27
CA GLU A 74 -15.63 2.24 -7.46
C GLU A 74 -14.92 3.49 -6.92
N SER A 75 -14.18 3.36 -5.81
CA SER A 75 -13.44 4.47 -5.23
C SER A 75 -12.28 4.95 -6.13
N ILE A 76 -11.67 4.04 -6.90
CA ILE A 76 -10.70 4.37 -7.95
C ILE A 76 -11.42 4.96 -9.17
N ALA A 77 -12.54 4.38 -9.60
CA ALA A 77 -13.30 4.82 -10.77
C ALA A 77 -13.86 6.26 -10.66
N ARG A 78 -14.15 6.73 -9.43
CA ARG A 78 -14.54 8.13 -9.18
C ARG A 78 -13.36 9.12 -9.15
N GLY A 79 -12.14 8.63 -9.41
CA GLY A 79 -10.94 9.46 -9.43
C GLY A 79 -11.02 10.58 -10.45
N THR A 80 -10.29 11.65 -10.16
CA THR A 80 -10.05 12.80 -11.06
C THR A 80 -9.22 12.39 -12.29
N VAL A 81 -8.31 11.44 -12.09
CA VAL A 81 -7.56 10.73 -13.13
C VAL A 81 -8.00 9.27 -13.12
N ARG A 82 -8.23 8.72 -14.31
CA ARG A 82 -8.62 7.32 -14.53
C ARG A 82 -7.55 6.57 -15.33
N PRO A 83 -7.21 5.34 -14.94
CA PRO A 83 -6.13 4.59 -15.58
C PRO A 83 -6.54 4.10 -16.97
N ARG A 84 -5.57 3.84 -17.85
CA ARG A 84 -5.82 3.17 -19.14
C ARG A 84 -6.47 1.80 -18.94
N ARG A 85 -6.05 1.08 -17.89
CA ARG A 85 -6.60 -0.24 -17.53
C ARG A 85 -6.75 -0.34 -16.02
N LEU A 86 -7.86 -0.93 -15.57
CA LEU A 86 -8.11 -1.29 -14.16
C LEU A 86 -8.40 -2.79 -14.09
N ILE A 87 -7.46 -3.55 -13.53
CA ILE A 87 -7.46 -5.01 -13.57
C ILE A 87 -7.64 -5.56 -12.15
N LEU A 88 -8.62 -6.44 -11.98
CA LEU A 88 -8.83 -7.26 -10.80
C LEU A 88 -8.45 -8.71 -11.09
N TRP A 89 -7.51 -9.25 -10.31
CA TRP A 89 -7.12 -10.65 -10.32
C TRP A 89 -7.91 -11.46 -9.30
N LEU A 90 -8.46 -12.58 -9.76
CA LEU A 90 -9.11 -13.60 -8.93
C LEU A 90 -8.27 -14.88 -8.97
N ASP A 91 -8.02 -15.45 -7.79
CA ASP A 91 -7.25 -16.68 -7.60
C ASP A 91 -8.12 -17.95 -7.56
N ASP A 92 -9.44 -17.78 -7.58
CA ASP A 92 -10.43 -18.86 -7.58
C ASP A 92 -11.34 -18.76 -8.82
N PRO A 93 -11.34 -19.77 -9.71
CA PRO A 93 -12.22 -19.82 -10.88
C PRO A 93 -13.72 -19.78 -10.53
N ALA A 94 -14.12 -20.21 -9.33
CA ALA A 94 -15.50 -20.13 -8.88
C ALA A 94 -15.96 -18.67 -8.70
N LEU A 95 -15.07 -17.78 -8.28
CA LEU A 95 -15.38 -16.35 -8.13
C LEU A 95 -15.62 -15.66 -9.48
N LEU A 96 -14.95 -16.10 -10.55
CA LEU A 96 -15.22 -15.60 -11.91
C LEU A 96 -16.64 -15.89 -12.39
N LYS A 97 -17.19 -17.03 -11.98
CA LYS A 97 -18.57 -17.44 -12.32
C LYS A 97 -19.61 -16.79 -11.42
N SER A 98 -19.18 -16.15 -10.33
CA SER A 98 -20.11 -15.59 -9.35
C SER A 98 -20.89 -14.38 -9.89
N GLU A 99 -22.11 -14.22 -9.39
CA GLU A 99 -23.01 -13.16 -9.83
C GLU A 99 -22.94 -11.92 -8.94
N GLN A 100 -21.75 -11.42 -8.60
CA GLN A 100 -21.67 -10.20 -7.77
C GLN A 100 -22.14 -8.97 -8.56
N PRO A 101 -23.30 -8.35 -8.26
CA PRO A 101 -23.88 -7.35 -9.15
C PRO A 101 -23.05 -6.07 -9.24
N GLY A 102 -22.37 -5.67 -8.16
CA GLY A 102 -21.49 -4.50 -8.13
C GLY A 102 -20.29 -4.65 -9.05
N LEU A 103 -19.65 -5.83 -9.02
CA LEU A 103 -18.54 -6.15 -9.91
C LEU A 103 -19.00 -6.25 -11.36
N ARG A 104 -20.14 -6.90 -11.64
CA ARG A 104 -20.71 -6.96 -13.00
C ARG A 104 -20.97 -5.57 -13.58
N ARG A 105 -21.47 -4.61 -12.79
CA ARG A 105 -21.66 -3.22 -13.24
C ARG A 105 -20.34 -2.53 -13.55
N LEU A 106 -19.30 -2.78 -12.75
CA LEU A 106 -17.95 -2.25 -12.99
C LEU A 106 -17.29 -2.86 -14.22
N GLN A 107 -17.48 -4.16 -14.47
CA GLN A 107 -17.01 -4.82 -15.69
C GLN A 107 -17.61 -4.18 -16.94
N ARG A 108 -18.93 -3.91 -16.94
CA ARG A 108 -19.59 -3.17 -18.05
C ARG A 108 -19.05 -1.76 -18.26
N ARG A 109 -18.47 -1.15 -17.22
CA ARG A 109 -17.82 0.16 -17.28
C ARG A 109 -16.33 0.09 -17.60
N GLY A 110 -15.77 -1.12 -17.81
CA GLY A 110 -14.40 -1.33 -18.27
C GLY A 110 -13.43 -1.90 -17.23
N VAL A 111 -13.87 -2.37 -16.06
CA VAL A 111 -12.99 -3.16 -15.18
C VAL A 111 -12.70 -4.50 -15.84
N GLU A 112 -11.42 -4.84 -15.96
CA GLU A 112 -10.98 -6.15 -16.42
C GLU A 112 -10.91 -7.10 -15.22
N VAL A 113 -11.70 -8.18 -15.25
CA VAL A 113 -11.63 -9.23 -14.24
C VAL A 113 -10.96 -10.44 -14.87
N ARG A 114 -9.84 -10.88 -14.29
CA ARG A 114 -8.99 -11.93 -14.86
C ARG A 114 -8.67 -13.00 -13.81
N PHE A 115 -8.46 -14.22 -14.29
CA PHE A 115 -7.95 -15.31 -13.46
C PHE A 115 -6.43 -15.22 -13.33
N SER A 116 -5.91 -15.57 -12.16
CA SER A 116 -4.49 -15.86 -11.95
C SER A 116 -4.33 -17.09 -11.06
N ARG A 117 -3.22 -17.81 -11.21
CA ARG A 117 -2.72 -18.65 -10.13
C ARG A 117 -2.53 -17.82 -8.86
N ASN A 118 -2.73 -18.42 -7.70
CA ASN A 118 -2.49 -17.78 -6.42
C ASN A 118 -0.98 -17.64 -6.15
N PHE A 119 -0.50 -16.40 -6.09
CA PHE A 119 0.87 -16.04 -5.69
C PHE A 119 0.89 -15.34 -4.32
N GLY A 120 -0.16 -15.52 -3.53
CA GLY A 120 -0.39 -14.81 -2.28
C GLY A 120 -0.42 -13.30 -2.51
N PRO A 121 0.30 -12.49 -1.71
CA PRO A 121 0.31 -11.04 -1.89
C PRO A 121 0.90 -10.60 -3.24
N HIS A 122 1.75 -11.41 -3.87
CA HIS A 122 2.37 -11.09 -5.16
C HIS A 122 1.39 -11.09 -6.34
N THR A 123 0.19 -11.67 -6.17
CA THR A 123 -0.85 -11.74 -7.20
C THR A 123 -1.28 -10.35 -7.69
N LYS A 124 -1.12 -9.29 -6.86
CA LYS A 124 -1.51 -7.92 -7.22
C LYS A 124 -0.66 -7.31 -8.34
N TYR A 125 0.55 -7.80 -8.59
CA TYR A 125 1.44 -7.27 -9.62
C TYR A 125 1.97 -8.34 -10.57
N TYR A 126 2.25 -9.55 -10.07
CA TYR A 126 3.04 -10.53 -10.82
C TYR A 126 2.39 -10.97 -12.15
N PRO A 127 1.08 -11.26 -12.22
CA PRO A 127 0.45 -11.65 -13.49
C PRO A 127 0.52 -10.55 -14.55
N CYS A 128 0.49 -9.28 -14.13
CA CYS A 128 0.72 -8.14 -15.02
C CYS A 128 2.14 -8.18 -15.58
N VAL A 129 3.16 -8.24 -14.71
CA VAL A 129 4.57 -8.19 -15.14
C VAL A 129 5.00 -9.46 -15.87
N ALA A 130 4.33 -10.59 -15.67
CA ALA A 130 4.62 -11.85 -16.35
C ALA A 130 4.15 -11.85 -17.82
N GLY A 131 3.19 -11.00 -18.20
CA GLY A 131 2.77 -10.89 -19.61
C GLY A 131 1.36 -10.35 -19.87
N ALA A 132 0.53 -10.15 -18.84
CA ALA A 132 -0.84 -9.67 -19.07
C ALA A 132 -0.96 -8.15 -19.29
N CYS A 133 0.11 -7.41 -19.00
CA CYS A 133 0.15 -5.94 -19.04
C CYS A 133 1.25 -5.46 -19.98
N ASP A 134 1.05 -4.26 -20.55
CA ASP A 134 1.99 -3.64 -21.49
C ASP A 134 3.30 -3.34 -20.75
N PRO A 135 4.47 -3.79 -21.24
CA PRO A 135 5.75 -3.52 -20.59
C PRO A 135 6.16 -2.04 -20.61
N VAL A 136 5.47 -1.17 -21.37
CA VAL A 136 5.81 0.25 -21.54
C VAL A 136 5.07 1.15 -20.56
N SER A 137 3.83 0.82 -20.18
CA SER A 137 3.07 1.64 -19.22
C SER A 137 3.50 1.37 -17.77
N PRO A 138 3.62 2.39 -16.91
CA PRO A 138 3.76 2.21 -15.46
C PRO A 138 2.65 1.33 -14.86
N LEU A 139 2.99 0.59 -13.82
CA LEU A 139 2.07 -0.30 -13.09
C LEU A 139 1.80 0.27 -11.70
N VAL A 140 0.54 0.43 -11.35
CA VAL A 140 0.09 0.80 -10.01
C VAL A 140 -0.52 -0.41 -9.32
N THR A 141 -0.05 -0.73 -8.12
CA THR A 141 -0.72 -1.71 -7.26
C THR A 141 -1.75 -1.03 -6.35
N ALA A 142 -2.83 -1.75 -6.07
CA ALA A 142 -3.88 -1.34 -5.14
C ALA A 142 -4.37 -2.54 -4.31
N ASP A 143 -4.92 -2.25 -3.14
CA ASP A 143 -5.51 -3.22 -2.22
C ASP A 143 -7.04 -3.20 -2.33
N ASP A 144 -7.66 -4.36 -2.10
CA ASP A 144 -9.10 -4.59 -2.24
C ASP A 144 -9.94 -4.11 -1.04
N ASP A 145 -9.28 -3.61 0.01
CA ASP A 145 -9.89 -3.21 1.26
C ASP A 145 -9.78 -1.69 1.54
N ILE A 146 -9.28 -0.90 0.59
CA ILE A 146 -9.07 0.54 0.73
C ILE A 146 -10.10 1.35 -0.05
N VAL A 147 -10.59 2.44 0.55
CA VAL A 147 -11.35 3.49 -0.14
C VAL A 147 -10.40 4.60 -0.58
N TYR A 148 -10.14 4.66 -1.88
CA TYR A 148 -9.22 5.63 -2.45
C TYR A 148 -9.84 7.04 -2.57
N PRO A 149 -9.08 8.10 -2.25
CA PRO A 149 -9.51 9.48 -2.46
C PRO A 149 -9.45 9.87 -3.96
N PRO A 150 -10.21 10.89 -4.40
CA PRO A 150 -10.30 11.24 -5.83
C PRO A 150 -8.98 11.62 -6.51
N ARG A 151 -7.99 12.13 -5.77
CA ARG A 151 -6.66 12.50 -6.30
C ARG A 151 -5.60 11.40 -6.13
N TRP A 152 -5.98 10.22 -5.65
CA TRP A 152 -5.05 9.12 -5.35
C TRP A 152 -4.15 8.75 -6.54
N LEU A 153 -4.77 8.42 -7.68
CA LEU A 153 -4.03 8.04 -8.88
C LEU A 153 -3.32 9.25 -9.49
N GLN A 154 -3.94 10.43 -9.45
CA GLN A 154 -3.35 11.67 -9.93
C GLN A 154 -1.99 11.92 -9.27
N SER A 155 -1.91 11.86 -7.93
CA SER A 155 -0.64 12.11 -7.23
C SER A 155 0.45 11.09 -7.61
N LEU A 156 0.09 9.81 -7.82
CA LEU A 156 1.06 8.79 -8.28
C LEU A 156 1.55 9.06 -9.70
N VAL A 157 0.63 9.37 -10.62
CA VAL A 157 0.95 9.68 -12.02
C VAL A 157 1.81 10.93 -12.11
N GLU A 158 1.47 12.00 -11.39
CA GLU A 158 2.27 13.24 -11.35
C GLU A 158 3.69 12.99 -10.81
N ALA A 159 3.82 12.20 -9.75
CA ALA A 159 5.13 11.84 -9.19
C ALA A 159 5.97 11.03 -10.17
N ASN A 160 5.37 10.03 -10.83
CA ASN A 160 6.04 9.22 -11.84
C ASN A 160 6.41 10.04 -13.08
N SER A 161 5.54 10.94 -13.57
CA SER A 161 5.86 11.82 -14.70
C SER A 161 7.04 12.75 -14.40
N ARG A 162 7.20 13.18 -13.14
CA ARG A 162 8.33 14.03 -12.73
C ARG A 162 9.63 13.25 -12.54
N TYR A 163 9.54 12.00 -12.09
CA TYR A 163 10.70 11.13 -11.85
C TYR A 163 10.38 9.70 -12.35
N PRO A 164 10.45 9.46 -13.67
CA PRO A 164 9.93 8.24 -14.31
C PRO A 164 10.78 7.00 -14.07
N ASP A 165 11.98 7.15 -13.51
CA ASP A 165 12.91 6.04 -13.24
C ASP A 165 12.88 5.58 -11.78
N MET A 166 11.89 6.02 -11.00
CA MET A 166 11.78 5.75 -9.56
C MET A 166 10.47 5.06 -9.21
N VAL A 167 10.47 4.32 -8.10
CA VAL A 167 9.24 3.80 -7.48
C VAL A 167 8.63 4.89 -6.59
N HIS A 168 7.31 5.12 -6.70
CA HIS A 168 6.61 6.09 -5.84
C HIS A 168 5.50 5.45 -5.04
N GLY A 169 5.50 5.66 -3.72
CA GLY A 169 4.50 5.12 -2.80
C GLY A 169 3.79 6.20 -1.99
N HIS A 170 2.51 5.97 -1.69
CA HIS A 170 1.75 6.82 -0.75
C HIS A 170 2.18 6.64 0.70
N TRP A 171 2.83 5.52 1.04
CA TRP A 171 3.43 5.28 2.33
C TRP A 171 4.84 4.72 2.12
N VAL A 172 5.84 5.42 2.64
CA VAL A 172 7.23 4.94 2.62
C VAL A 172 7.78 4.85 4.05
N SER A 173 8.40 3.73 4.36
CA SER A 173 9.18 3.51 5.57
C SER A 173 10.68 3.64 5.25
N VAL A 174 11.48 4.04 6.24
CA VAL A 174 12.94 4.16 6.09
C VAL A 174 13.60 2.97 6.77
N ILE A 175 14.27 2.13 5.98
CA ILE A 175 15.01 0.96 6.47
C ILE A 175 16.18 1.46 7.31
N GLY A 176 16.21 1.04 8.58
CA GLY A 176 17.30 1.32 9.49
C GLY A 176 18.43 0.30 9.31
N THR A 177 19.67 0.77 9.40
CA THR A 177 20.87 -0.07 9.43
C THR A 177 21.72 0.24 10.66
N ASN A 178 22.29 -0.79 11.29
CA ASN A 178 23.19 -0.65 12.43
C ASN A 178 24.30 -1.71 12.36
N ARG A 179 25.57 -1.30 12.45
CA ARG A 179 26.76 -2.18 12.51
C ARG A 179 26.73 -3.32 11.48
N GLY A 180 26.45 -3.00 10.21
CA GLY A 180 26.43 -3.98 9.12
C GLY A 180 25.20 -4.90 9.10
N SER A 181 24.13 -4.56 9.82
CA SER A 181 22.86 -5.27 9.81
C SER A 181 21.68 -4.33 9.59
N ILE A 182 20.57 -4.85 9.06
CA ILE A 182 19.29 -4.13 9.01
C ILE A 182 18.61 -4.25 10.39
N THR A 183 18.09 -3.14 10.91
CA THR A 183 17.36 -3.12 12.19
C THR A 183 16.02 -3.82 12.07
N GLN A 184 15.42 -4.21 13.21
CA GLN A 184 14.09 -4.82 13.25
C GLN A 184 13.06 -3.99 12.49
N TYR A 185 12.16 -4.69 11.79
CA TYR A 185 11.15 -4.10 10.93
C TYR A 185 10.26 -3.08 11.67
N GLU A 186 9.88 -3.34 12.93
CA GLU A 186 9.04 -2.44 13.72
C GLU A 186 9.74 -1.14 14.12
N ALA A 187 11.07 -1.14 14.12
CA ALA A 187 11.86 0.03 14.48
C ALA A 187 11.91 1.07 13.35
N TRP A 188 11.58 0.69 12.12
CA TRP A 188 11.63 1.60 10.97
C TRP A 188 10.57 2.69 11.10
N SER A 189 10.99 3.94 10.95
CA SER A 189 10.06 5.07 10.96
C SER A 189 9.52 5.39 9.58
N ARG A 190 8.45 6.19 9.56
CA ARG A 190 7.84 6.65 8.32
C ARG A 190 8.58 7.85 7.74
N ARG A 191 8.77 7.86 6.41
CA ARG A 191 9.25 9.02 5.66
C ARG A 191 8.31 10.21 5.86
N ARG A 192 8.88 11.38 6.19
CA ARG A 192 8.14 12.64 6.45
C ARG A 192 8.39 13.72 5.39
N ASP A 193 9.16 13.39 4.36
CA ASP A 193 9.42 14.22 3.20
C ASP A 193 9.26 13.39 1.93
N THR A 194 9.65 13.95 0.80
CA THR A 194 9.60 13.28 -0.50
C THR A 194 11.02 12.99 -1.03
N ARG A 195 12.06 12.99 -0.20
CA ARG A 195 13.41 12.70 -0.71
C ARG A 195 13.53 11.22 -1.12
N PRO A 196 14.09 10.93 -2.31
CA PRO A 196 14.31 9.55 -2.74
C PRO A 196 15.42 8.88 -1.93
N GLY A 197 15.51 7.56 -1.99
CA GLY A 197 16.57 6.79 -1.35
C GLY A 197 16.46 5.30 -1.68
N PHE A 198 17.58 4.59 -1.55
CA PHE A 198 17.64 3.13 -1.63
C PHE A 198 17.14 2.48 -0.34
N ASN A 199 17.31 3.16 0.80
CA ASN A 199 16.74 2.76 2.09
C ASN A 199 15.25 3.11 2.27
N ASN A 200 14.59 3.61 1.23
CA ASN A 200 13.15 3.85 1.26
C ASN A 200 12.42 2.57 0.84
N LEU A 201 11.56 2.06 1.69
CA LEU A 201 10.64 0.96 1.38
C LEU A 201 9.24 1.50 1.16
N ALA A 202 8.75 1.41 -0.08
CA ALA A 202 7.35 1.68 -0.38
C ALA A 202 6.51 0.53 0.19
N MET A 203 5.67 0.87 1.15
CA MET A 203 4.66 -0.06 1.64
C MET A 203 3.60 -0.18 0.53
N GLY A 204 3.25 -1.39 0.12
CA GLY A 204 2.21 -1.67 -0.88
C GLY A 204 0.83 -1.17 -0.46
N VAL A 205 0.68 -0.93 0.84
CA VAL A 205 -0.51 -0.32 1.45
C VAL A 205 -0.74 1.09 0.88
N TYR A 206 -1.97 1.35 0.43
CA TYR A 206 -2.41 2.62 -0.18
C TYR A 206 -1.89 2.88 -1.60
N GLY A 207 -1.14 1.95 -2.17
CA GLY A 207 -0.78 1.95 -3.58
C GLY A 207 0.59 2.55 -3.88
N VAL A 208 1.23 1.92 -4.86
CA VAL A 208 2.60 2.20 -5.31
C VAL A 208 2.60 2.15 -6.83
N ILE A 209 3.30 3.10 -7.47
CA ILE A 209 3.55 3.10 -8.91
C ILE A 209 4.98 2.62 -9.19
N TYR A 210 5.09 1.65 -10.10
CA TYR A 210 6.32 1.03 -10.53
C TYR A 210 6.61 1.41 -11.98
N PRO A 211 7.81 1.96 -12.26
CA PRO A 211 8.17 2.35 -13.61
C PRO A 211 8.44 1.13 -14.49
N PRO A 212 8.44 1.27 -15.83
CA PRO A 212 8.73 0.18 -16.76
C PRO A 212 10.05 -0.55 -16.46
N ALA A 213 11.08 0.18 -16.02
CA ALA A 213 12.36 -0.42 -15.60
C ALA A 213 12.19 -1.43 -14.46
N MET A 214 11.44 -1.06 -13.42
CA MET A 214 11.15 -1.95 -12.31
C MET A 214 10.36 -3.19 -12.74
N GLN A 215 9.39 -3.03 -13.64
CA GLN A 215 8.60 -4.14 -14.16
C GLN A 215 9.46 -5.14 -14.95
N ARG A 216 10.44 -4.65 -15.73
CA ARG A 216 11.42 -5.53 -16.41
C ARG A 216 12.26 -6.32 -15.41
N GLU A 217 12.75 -5.66 -14.36
CA GLU A 217 13.55 -6.32 -13.32
C GLU A 217 12.77 -7.40 -12.55
N LEU A 218 11.48 -7.18 -12.33
CA LEU A 218 10.58 -8.18 -11.75
C LEU A 218 10.35 -9.35 -12.70
N ARG A 219 10.10 -9.07 -13.99
CA ARG A 219 9.93 -10.10 -15.02
C ARG A 219 11.17 -10.98 -15.14
N ASN A 220 12.35 -10.38 -15.19
CA ASN A 220 13.64 -11.07 -15.34
C ASN A 220 13.93 -12.04 -14.18
N ARG A 221 13.39 -11.77 -12.99
CA ARG A 221 13.53 -12.64 -11.81
C ARG A 221 12.47 -13.74 -11.72
N GLY A 222 11.51 -13.78 -12.65
CA GLY A 222 10.49 -14.81 -12.71
C GLY A 222 9.74 -14.99 -11.39
N GLU A 223 9.55 -16.25 -10.98
CA GLU A 223 8.84 -16.62 -9.75
C GLU A 223 9.75 -16.78 -8.53
N LEU A 224 11.02 -16.31 -8.56
CA LEU A 224 11.98 -16.52 -7.46
C LEU A 224 11.44 -16.11 -6.07
N PHE A 225 10.56 -15.10 -6.03
CA PHE A 225 9.90 -14.67 -4.81
C PHE A 225 9.12 -15.78 -4.10
N MET A 226 8.61 -16.79 -4.82
CA MET A 226 7.90 -17.93 -4.24
C MET A 226 8.80 -18.75 -3.32
N ASP A 227 10.11 -18.79 -3.61
CA ASP A 227 11.07 -19.56 -2.83
C ASP A 227 11.68 -18.71 -1.71
N VAL A 228 12.02 -17.45 -1.99
CA VAL A 228 12.82 -16.61 -1.08
C VAL A 228 12.00 -15.63 -0.24
N CYS A 229 10.81 -15.25 -0.68
CA CYS A 229 9.99 -14.24 -0.01
C CYS A 229 8.46 -14.35 -0.30
N PRO A 230 7.82 -15.54 -0.22
CA PRO A 230 6.46 -15.76 -0.72
C PRO A 230 5.37 -14.96 0.02
N GLY A 231 5.66 -14.50 1.24
CA GLY A 231 4.69 -13.88 2.14
C GLY A 231 4.85 -12.37 2.34
N ALA A 232 5.81 -11.72 1.66
CA ALA A 232 6.11 -10.31 1.86
C ALA A 232 6.51 -9.62 0.55
N ASP A 233 5.50 -9.32 -0.27
CA ASP A 233 5.66 -8.62 -1.54
C ASP A 233 6.39 -7.28 -1.40
N ASP A 234 6.07 -6.48 -0.39
CA ASP A 234 6.74 -5.19 -0.16
C ASP A 234 8.26 -5.32 0.05
N ILE A 235 8.70 -6.37 0.76
CA ILE A 235 10.12 -6.64 1.03
C ILE A 235 10.81 -7.11 -0.25
N TRP A 236 10.18 -8.02 -0.98
CA TRP A 236 10.67 -8.49 -2.29
C TRP A 236 10.80 -7.35 -3.28
N LEU A 237 9.75 -6.55 -3.45
CA LEU A 237 9.71 -5.43 -4.39
C LEU A 237 10.77 -4.38 -4.04
N ASN A 238 10.99 -4.11 -2.76
CA ASN A 238 12.05 -3.20 -2.35
C ASN A 238 13.45 -3.76 -2.63
N TRP A 239 13.69 -5.04 -2.36
CA TRP A 239 14.97 -5.69 -2.65
C TRP A 239 15.29 -5.70 -4.14
N VAL A 240 14.29 -5.99 -4.99
CA VAL A 240 14.47 -5.92 -6.45
C VAL A 240 14.80 -4.49 -6.90
N ALA A 241 14.14 -3.47 -6.34
CA ALA A 241 14.45 -2.08 -6.65
C ALA A 241 15.89 -1.69 -6.25
N LEU A 242 16.32 -2.10 -5.04
CA LEU A 242 17.70 -1.91 -4.57
C LEU A 242 18.72 -2.53 -5.53
N ARG A 243 18.55 -3.81 -5.87
CA ARG A 243 19.46 -4.54 -6.77
C ARG A 243 19.46 -4.01 -8.20
N ALA A 244 18.38 -3.35 -8.61
CA ALA A 244 18.28 -2.69 -9.91
C ALA A 244 18.82 -1.25 -9.92
N GLY A 245 19.28 -0.72 -8.78
CA GLY A 245 19.67 0.69 -8.67
C GLY A 245 18.50 1.66 -8.81
N ILE A 246 17.27 1.22 -8.54
CA ILE A 246 16.05 2.02 -8.63
C ILE A 246 15.71 2.60 -7.25
N GLN A 247 15.72 3.93 -7.14
CA GLN A 247 15.37 4.61 -5.90
C GLN A 247 13.85 4.61 -5.66
N THR A 248 13.46 4.64 -4.38
CA THR A 248 12.06 4.76 -3.96
C THR A 248 11.81 6.12 -3.32
N ARG A 249 10.62 6.68 -3.53
CA ARG A 249 10.22 8.01 -3.05
C ARG A 249 8.78 8.02 -2.51
N GLN A 250 8.52 8.86 -1.51
CA GLN A 250 7.15 9.14 -1.08
C GLN A 250 6.52 10.22 -1.96
N VAL A 251 5.27 10.02 -2.37
CA VAL A 251 4.55 10.94 -3.27
C VAL A 251 4.39 12.33 -2.66
N GLU A 252 3.97 12.41 -1.39
CA GLU A 252 3.74 13.66 -0.66
C GLU A 252 4.45 13.64 0.70
N ALA A 253 4.81 14.80 1.25
CA ALA A 253 5.54 14.88 2.52
C ALA A 253 4.76 14.23 3.68
N LYS A 254 3.43 14.36 3.65
CA LYS A 254 2.54 13.75 4.63
C LYS A 254 1.80 12.59 3.99
N SER A 255 2.26 11.37 4.19
CA SER A 255 1.48 10.18 3.86
C SER A 255 0.09 10.19 4.55
N HIS A 256 -0.95 9.97 3.74
CA HIS A 256 -2.34 10.00 4.17
C HIS A 256 -2.82 8.59 4.52
N ARG A 257 -3.49 8.44 5.67
CA ARG A 257 -4.15 7.17 6.01
C ARG A 257 -5.51 7.11 5.35
N PHE A 258 -5.64 6.29 4.31
CA PHE A 258 -6.92 6.12 3.62
C PHE A 258 -7.90 5.28 4.44
N PRO A 259 -9.22 5.51 4.30
CA PRO A 259 -10.22 4.70 4.99
C PRO A 259 -10.18 3.25 4.52
N VAL A 260 -10.26 2.33 5.47
CA VAL A 260 -10.46 0.90 5.19
C VAL A 260 -11.95 0.62 5.08
N ILE A 261 -12.33 -0.26 4.17
CA ILE A 261 -13.70 -0.71 3.97
C ILE A 261 -14.19 -1.43 5.25
N PRO A 262 -15.31 -0.99 5.87
CA PRO A 262 -15.87 -1.69 7.02
C PRO A 262 -16.20 -3.15 6.70
N GLY A 263 -15.68 -4.07 7.50
CA GLY A 263 -15.94 -5.51 7.35
C GLY A 263 -15.02 -6.25 6.37
N SER A 264 -14.07 -5.56 5.72
CA SER A 264 -13.07 -6.19 4.85
C SER A 264 -11.89 -6.82 5.61
N HIS A 265 -11.80 -6.57 6.92
CA HIS A 265 -10.83 -7.21 7.81
C HIS A 265 -11.14 -8.71 7.97
N ALA A 266 -10.85 -9.48 6.92
CA ALA A 266 -10.61 -10.90 7.04
C ALA A 266 -9.27 -11.13 7.77
N ARG A 267 -9.11 -12.29 8.41
CA ARG A 267 -7.78 -12.78 8.82
C ARG A 267 -6.83 -12.67 7.61
N ALA A 268 -5.55 -12.37 7.86
CA ALA A 268 -4.52 -12.53 6.84
C ALA A 268 -4.67 -13.90 6.15
N PRO A 269 -4.37 -14.05 4.85
CA PRO A 269 -4.53 -15.32 4.16
C PRO A 269 -3.91 -16.46 4.99
N SER A 270 -4.63 -17.56 5.13
CA SER A 270 -4.17 -18.74 5.89
C SER A 270 -2.78 -19.15 5.37
N GLY A 271 -1.75 -19.09 6.21
CA GLY A 271 -0.36 -19.42 5.85
C GLY A 271 0.58 -18.22 5.69
N VAL A 272 0.07 -16.98 5.66
CA VAL A 272 0.90 -15.78 5.82
C VAL A 272 1.13 -15.58 7.32
N ASN A 273 2.32 -15.92 7.79
CA ASN A 273 2.82 -15.49 9.11
C ASN A 273 3.03 -13.97 9.10
N GLY A 274 1.95 -13.19 8.92
CA GLY A 274 1.90 -11.73 8.91
C GLY A 274 2.09 -11.13 10.30
N THR A 275 2.94 -11.75 11.11
CA THR A 275 3.49 -11.15 12.31
C THR A 275 4.75 -10.40 11.90
N HIS A 276 5.07 -9.30 12.58
CA HIS A 276 6.29 -8.55 12.32
C HIS A 276 7.56 -9.43 12.32
N ARG A 277 7.58 -10.51 13.13
CA ARG A 277 8.64 -11.54 13.14
C ARG A 277 8.80 -12.29 11.80
N GLY A 278 7.75 -12.38 10.99
CA GLY A 278 7.80 -12.96 9.65
C GLY A 278 8.60 -12.10 8.67
N ASN A 279 8.48 -10.77 8.77
CA ASN A 279 9.20 -9.84 7.91
C ASN A 279 10.71 -9.86 8.20
N ASP A 280 11.11 -9.85 9.47
CA ASP A 280 12.53 -9.93 9.85
C ASP A 280 13.19 -11.23 9.35
N ARG A 281 12.44 -12.34 9.26
CA ARG A 281 12.94 -13.58 8.67
C ARG A 281 13.33 -13.36 7.21
N TRP A 282 12.45 -12.78 6.41
CA TRP A 282 12.70 -12.51 5.00
C TRP A 282 13.86 -11.53 4.79
N ILE A 283 13.93 -10.48 5.61
CA ILE A 283 15.00 -9.48 5.54
C ILE A 283 16.37 -10.14 5.76
N ARG A 284 16.50 -10.99 6.79
CA ARG A 284 17.77 -11.67 7.09
C ARG A 284 18.22 -12.63 6.00
N THR A 285 17.30 -13.26 5.28
CA THR A 285 17.65 -14.23 4.24
C THR A 285 17.85 -13.60 2.87
N LEU A 286 17.16 -12.48 2.59
CA LEU A 286 17.11 -11.87 1.26
C LEU A 286 18.23 -10.84 1.04
N TYR A 287 18.59 -10.05 2.06
CA TYR A 287 19.57 -8.97 1.94
C TYR A 287 20.99 -9.47 2.23
N SER A 288 21.90 -9.25 1.30
CA SER A 288 23.33 -9.54 1.45
C SER A 288 24.10 -8.42 2.17
N ALA A 289 25.36 -8.65 2.52
CA ALA A 289 26.23 -7.62 3.08
C ALA A 289 26.44 -6.40 2.15
N GLU A 290 26.47 -6.63 0.82
CA GLU A 290 26.56 -5.57 -0.18
C GLU A 290 25.29 -4.71 -0.23
N ASP A 291 24.13 -5.37 -0.15
CA ASP A 291 22.84 -4.68 -0.06
C ASP A 291 22.78 -3.77 1.16
N ILE A 292 23.20 -4.30 2.32
CA ILE A 292 23.21 -3.56 3.58
C ILE A 292 24.16 -2.36 3.51
N SER A 293 25.32 -2.53 2.84
CA SER A 293 26.27 -1.44 2.63
C SER A 293 25.68 -0.33 1.76
N THR A 294 24.96 -0.70 0.70
CA THR A 294 24.25 0.25 -0.16
C THR A 294 23.17 1.01 0.60
N LEU A 295 22.36 0.29 1.40
CA LEU A 295 21.33 0.90 2.25
C LEU A 295 21.94 1.93 3.22
N ALA A 296 23.02 1.55 3.91
CA ALA A 296 23.70 2.40 4.89
C ALA A 296 24.32 3.67 4.27
N ALA A 297 24.78 3.60 3.02
CA ALA A 297 25.36 4.75 2.31
C ALA A 297 24.33 5.84 1.96
N THR A 298 23.03 5.51 1.90
CA THR A 298 21.97 6.45 1.47
C THR A 298 21.49 7.44 2.54
N GLY A 299 22.09 7.44 3.73
CA GLY A 299 21.86 8.44 4.79
C GLY A 299 21.71 7.80 6.18
N PRO A 300 21.93 8.59 7.25
CA PRO A 300 22.01 8.06 8.61
C PRO A 300 20.64 7.55 9.12
N ALA A 301 20.72 6.51 9.95
CA ALA A 301 19.61 5.85 10.64
C ALA A 301 18.99 6.69 11.78
N GLU A 302 18.84 8.01 11.60
CA GLU A 302 18.14 8.89 12.57
C GLU A 302 16.61 8.70 12.55
N TRP A 303 16.13 7.82 11.69
CA TRP A 303 14.72 7.55 11.43
C TRP A 303 14.27 6.23 12.04
N LEU A 304 14.72 5.93 13.26
CA LEU A 304 14.11 4.89 14.09
C LEU A 304 12.92 5.49 14.83
N ASN A 305 11.86 4.70 15.02
CA ASN A 305 10.80 5.11 15.94
C ASN A 305 11.46 5.29 17.32
N GLU A 306 11.49 6.52 17.84
CA GLU A 306 11.84 6.77 19.24
C GLU A 306 10.91 5.90 20.08
N GLY A 307 11.47 4.79 20.59
CA GLY A 307 10.76 3.90 21.48
C GLY A 307 10.33 4.69 22.70
N ASP A 308 9.06 4.52 23.06
CA ASP A 308 8.46 4.86 24.34
C ASP A 308 9.52 4.89 25.46
N GLY A 309 9.83 6.08 25.96
CA GLY A 309 10.86 6.34 26.97
C GLY A 309 10.50 5.76 28.34
N ARG A 310 10.42 4.43 28.44
CA ARG A 310 10.32 3.69 29.70
C ARG A 310 11.20 2.47 29.63
N GLY A 311 12.45 2.66 30.02
CA GLY A 311 13.38 1.56 30.24
C GLY A 311 14.70 2.09 30.79
N GLY A 312 14.83 2.13 32.12
CA GLY A 312 16.12 2.18 32.81
C GLY A 312 16.57 3.55 33.31
N VAL A 313 16.06 3.95 34.49
CA VAL A 313 16.93 4.60 35.48
C VAL A 313 17.15 3.54 36.56
N THR A 314 18.25 2.82 36.45
CA THR A 314 18.88 2.18 37.60
C THR A 314 19.62 3.28 38.36
N GLY A 315 19.05 3.66 39.50
CA GLY A 315 19.76 4.19 40.66
C GLY A 315 19.46 3.24 41.82
#